data_AF-A0A2V7YPK9-F1
#
_entry.id   AF-A0A2V7YPK9-F1
#
_cell.length_a   1.000
_cell.length_b   1.000
_cell.length_c   1.000
_cell.angle_alpha   90.00
_cell.angle_beta   90.00
_cell.angle_gamma   90.00
#
_symmetry.space_group_name_H-M   'P 1'
#
loop_
_entity.id
_entity.type
_entity.pdbx_description
1 polymer ?
#
loop_
_entity_poly.entity_id
_entity_poly.type
_entity_poly.pdbx_seq_one_letter_code
_entity_poly.pdbx_strand_id
1 'polypeptide(L)'
;MERIQDNDFFEYARVVDSIPPVERDRLDVAVLDMNHSWPNVGHDSVVRAILEAAAASREALVESGVKVRAISYDVRRRGLLPPNPDGRFTLYVGTGGPGHLDPRLNDGTTEWAQGVREQPSEHSNAALIGICHSFGLMCRWAGVARPVLRGEKSSGLLSNVLSDAGMQHPWFSRFARALPDHRHFRVIDNRLFDLILDDTGGVNCLAFEDEDSTAVTMLEFARDSRGEMPRVFGMNHHPEIIDREHVLQVLDEKRAHGEVTERWYRERADTMTDLLQGENERQSRLTSEYTFLAPLRHYVSQIVAERCGGRLLAGLRAESPPPH
;
A
#
# COMPACT_ATOMS: atom_id res chain seq x y z
N MET A 1 23.29 3.69 5.24
CA MET A 1 22.00 3.53 5.94
C MET A 1 21.46 4.93 6.18
N GLU A 2 20.42 5.33 5.46
CA GLU A 2 19.90 6.70 5.50
C GLU A 2 18.49 6.69 6.10
N ARG A 3 18.28 7.55 7.11
CA ARG A 3 17.08 7.70 7.96
C ARG A 3 16.61 6.43 8.66
N ILE A 4 16.95 6.32 9.95
CA ILE A 4 16.16 5.52 10.90
C ILE A 4 15.21 6.48 11.58
N GLN A 5 13.91 6.36 11.30
CA GLN A 5 12.91 6.79 12.25
C GLN A 5 12.79 5.64 13.25
N ASP A 6 13.32 5.85 14.44
CA ASP A 6 13.31 4.87 15.52
C ASP A 6 12.49 5.39 16.69
N ASN A 7 11.54 4.60 17.15
CA ASN A 7 10.89 4.80 18.43
C ASN A 7 10.79 3.48 19.19
N ASP A 8 10.12 3.48 20.33
CA ASP A 8 10.06 2.31 21.22
C ASP A 8 9.29 1.11 20.65
N PHE A 9 8.46 1.30 19.61
CA PHE A 9 7.65 0.23 19.00
C PHE A 9 7.76 0.12 17.47
N PHE A 10 8.43 1.07 16.81
CA PHE A 10 8.50 1.16 15.36
C PHE A 10 9.89 1.56 14.86
N GLU A 11 10.31 0.96 13.75
CA GLU A 11 11.55 1.27 13.04
C GLU A 11 11.27 1.43 11.54
N TYR A 12 11.86 2.44 10.91
CA TYR A 12 11.90 2.55 9.45
C TYR A 12 13.34 2.40 8.96
N ALA A 13 13.54 1.61 7.91
CA ALA A 13 14.82 1.45 7.24
C ALA A 13 14.66 1.46 5.72
N ARG A 14 15.48 2.27 5.03
CA ARG A 14 15.63 2.20 3.56
C ARG A 14 16.82 1.34 3.19
N VAL A 15 16.61 0.36 2.31
CA VAL A 15 17.69 -0.46 1.78
C VAL A 15 18.50 0.37 0.80
N VAL A 16 19.74 0.66 1.17
CA VAL A 16 20.72 1.33 0.32
C VAL A 16 21.74 0.28 -0.10
N ASP A 17 22.68 -0.08 0.77
CA ASP A 17 23.77 -1.00 0.40
C ASP A 17 23.62 -2.40 0.95
N SER A 18 22.90 -2.55 2.07
CA SER A 18 22.62 -3.84 2.70
C SER A 18 21.22 -3.83 3.31
N ILE A 19 20.61 -5.01 3.31
CA ILE A 19 19.32 -5.24 3.95
C ILE A 19 19.57 -5.39 5.46
N PRO A 20 18.78 -4.72 6.32
CA PRO A 20 18.88 -4.92 7.77
C PRO A 20 18.82 -6.41 8.13
N PRO A 21 19.61 -6.89 9.11
CA PRO A 21 19.61 -8.30 9.48
C PRO A 21 18.23 -8.73 10.01
N VAL A 22 17.95 -10.03 9.93
CA VAL A 22 16.75 -10.59 10.55
C VAL A 22 16.92 -10.59 12.06
N GLU A 23 16.00 -9.96 12.76
CA GLU A 23 16.02 -9.80 14.21
C GLU A 23 14.75 -10.42 14.82
N ARG A 24 14.90 -11.16 15.93
CA ARG A 24 13.77 -11.89 16.52
C ARG A 24 12.73 -10.96 17.15
N ASP A 25 13.14 -9.77 17.55
CA ASP A 25 12.36 -8.69 18.11
C ASP A 25 11.92 -7.65 17.05
N ARG A 26 12.01 -8.01 15.77
CA ARG A 26 11.45 -7.23 14.67
C ARG A 26 10.36 -8.00 13.94
N LEU A 27 9.30 -7.29 13.61
CA LEU A 27 8.21 -7.70 12.74
C LEU A 27 8.35 -6.92 11.43
N ASP A 28 8.95 -7.55 10.43
CA ASP A 28 9.35 -6.86 9.21
C ASP A 28 8.18 -6.77 8.20
N VAL A 29 7.89 -5.54 7.76
CA VAL A 29 6.96 -5.22 6.66
C VAL A 29 7.77 -4.74 5.47
N ALA A 30 7.57 -5.35 4.30
CA ALA A 30 8.26 -4.92 3.08
C ALA A 30 7.48 -3.80 2.39
N VAL A 31 8.15 -2.67 2.13
CA VAL A 31 7.61 -1.60 1.28
C VAL A 31 8.35 -1.65 -0.05
N LEU A 32 7.63 -1.94 -1.13
CA LEU A 32 8.17 -1.97 -2.49
C LEU A 32 8.08 -0.55 -3.05
N ASP A 33 9.18 0.20 -2.99
CA ASP A 33 9.24 1.58 -3.46
C ASP A 33 9.38 1.62 -4.99
N MET A 34 8.27 1.94 -5.65
CA MET A 34 8.15 2.02 -7.10
C MET A 34 8.42 3.43 -7.63
N ASN A 35 8.80 4.38 -6.78
CA ASN A 35 8.89 5.78 -7.10
C ASN A 35 10.02 6.16 -8.07
N HIS A 36 11.07 5.33 -8.16
CA HIS A 36 12.23 5.61 -9.02
C HIS A 36 12.88 6.99 -8.74
N SER A 37 12.97 7.38 -7.46
CA SER A 37 13.54 8.66 -6.99
C SER A 37 12.82 9.93 -7.47
N TRP A 38 11.62 9.84 -8.04
CA TRP A 38 10.79 11.00 -8.28
C TRP A 38 10.31 11.59 -6.94
N PRO A 39 10.22 12.90 -6.75
CA PRO A 39 9.58 13.42 -5.55
C PRO A 39 8.12 12.97 -5.51
N ASN A 40 7.74 12.19 -4.49
CA ASN A 40 6.36 11.76 -4.28
C ASN A 40 6.01 11.82 -2.80
N VAL A 41 4.72 11.94 -2.51
CA VAL A 41 4.17 11.89 -1.14
C VAL A 41 3.70 10.49 -0.75
N GLY A 42 3.45 9.62 -1.74
CA GLY A 42 2.82 8.31 -1.52
C GLY A 42 3.69 7.34 -0.72
N HIS A 43 5.01 7.30 -0.98
CA HIS A 43 5.91 6.40 -0.23
C HIS A 43 5.94 6.75 1.26
N ASP A 44 6.14 8.03 1.59
CA ASP A 44 6.17 8.50 2.99
C ASP A 44 4.80 8.29 3.67
N SER A 45 3.70 8.50 2.94
CA SER A 45 2.35 8.25 3.45
C SER A 45 2.11 6.78 3.77
N VAL A 46 2.64 5.86 2.94
CA VAL A 46 2.60 4.40 3.23
C VAL A 46 3.39 4.06 4.48
N VAL A 47 4.63 4.56 4.62
CA VAL A 47 5.46 4.30 5.81
C VAL A 47 4.76 4.80 7.08
N ARG A 48 4.17 6.01 7.01
CA ARG A 48 3.41 6.57 8.13
C ARG A 48 2.14 5.78 8.43
N ALA A 49 1.41 5.29 7.44
CA ALA A 49 0.25 4.42 7.65
C ALA A 49 0.65 3.11 8.38
N ILE A 50 1.82 2.55 8.09
CA ILE A 50 2.34 1.37 8.81
C ILE A 50 2.68 1.73 10.26
N LEU A 51 3.30 2.89 10.50
CA LEU A 51 3.57 3.40 11.85
C LEU A 51 2.27 3.57 12.64
N GLU A 52 1.26 4.22 12.07
CA GLU A 52 -0.04 4.44 12.71
C GLU A 52 -0.76 3.12 12.99
N ALA A 53 -0.66 2.14 12.08
CA ALA A 53 -1.15 0.79 12.29
C ALA A 53 -0.44 0.08 13.46
N ALA A 54 0.88 0.21 13.57
CA ALA A 54 1.65 -0.33 14.67
C ALA A 54 1.33 0.35 16.01
N ALA A 55 1.08 1.67 15.99
CA ALA A 55 0.76 2.45 17.17
C ALA A 55 -0.52 1.96 17.88
N ALA A 56 -1.48 1.41 17.14
CA ALA A 56 -2.68 0.78 17.70
C ALA A 56 -2.36 -0.42 18.61
N SER A 57 -1.18 -1.02 18.48
CA SER A 57 -0.68 -2.13 19.32
C SER A 57 0.56 -1.74 20.15
N ARG A 58 0.79 -0.44 20.38
CA ARG A 58 2.01 0.07 21.03
C ARG A 58 2.30 -0.58 22.38
N GLU A 59 1.30 -0.71 23.25
CA GLU A 59 1.46 -1.29 24.59
C GLU A 59 2.03 -2.71 24.50
N ALA A 60 1.38 -3.59 23.73
CA ALA A 60 1.83 -4.97 23.54
C ALA A 60 3.23 -5.09 22.91
N LEU A 61 3.56 -4.18 21.97
CA LEU A 61 4.88 -4.11 21.33
C LEU A 61 5.97 -3.74 22.34
N VAL A 62 5.74 -2.65 23.09
CA VAL A 62 6.69 -2.16 24.11
C VAL A 62 6.89 -3.19 25.23
N GLU A 63 5.81 -3.76 25.77
CA GLU A 63 5.90 -4.78 26.83
C GLU A 63 6.63 -6.05 26.39
N SER A 64 6.45 -6.45 25.12
CA SER A 64 7.11 -7.63 24.56
C SER A 64 8.55 -7.37 24.09
N GLY A 65 9.00 -6.11 24.13
CA GLY A 65 10.27 -5.67 23.55
C GLY A 65 10.37 -5.96 22.05
N VAL A 66 9.25 -5.87 21.32
CA VAL A 66 9.17 -6.12 19.87
C VAL A 66 8.86 -4.82 19.15
N LYS A 67 9.44 -4.60 17.97
CA LYS A 67 9.09 -3.47 17.10
C LYS A 67 8.54 -3.95 15.76
N VAL A 68 7.62 -3.17 15.19
CA VAL A 68 7.28 -3.26 13.77
C VAL A 68 8.34 -2.51 12.97
N ARG A 69 8.91 -3.13 11.94
CA ARG A 69 9.93 -2.50 11.10
C ARG A 69 9.49 -2.44 9.65
N ALA A 70 9.31 -1.23 9.13
CA ALA A 70 9.07 -1.01 7.71
C ALA A 70 10.41 -0.95 6.96
N ILE A 71 10.63 -1.89 6.03
CA ILE A 71 11.84 -1.96 5.22
C ILE A 71 11.50 -1.58 3.78
N SER A 72 12.00 -0.43 3.34
CA SER A 72 11.78 0.09 1.99
C SER A 72 12.85 -0.39 1.00
N TYR A 73 12.41 -1.00 -0.10
CA TYR A 73 13.23 -1.50 -1.19
C TYR A 73 13.03 -0.64 -2.42
N ASP A 74 14.09 0.04 -2.89
CA ASP A 74 14.07 0.76 -4.16
C ASP A 74 14.10 -0.22 -5.34
N VAL A 75 12.90 -0.70 -5.68
CA VAL A 75 12.70 -1.73 -6.71
C VAL A 75 13.15 -1.22 -8.06
N ARG A 76 12.85 0.04 -8.37
CA ARG A 76 12.92 0.51 -9.74
C ARG A 76 14.25 1.13 -10.10
N ARG A 77 14.83 1.98 -9.25
CA ARG A 77 16.13 2.58 -9.57
C ARG A 77 17.27 1.61 -9.31
N ARG A 78 17.13 0.73 -8.32
CA ARG A 78 18.23 -0.14 -7.86
C ARG A 78 18.00 -1.63 -8.09
N GLY A 79 16.82 -2.05 -8.53
CA GLY A 79 16.50 -3.46 -8.67
C GLY A 79 16.47 -4.20 -7.33
N LEU A 80 16.32 -3.47 -6.22
CA LEU A 80 16.34 -4.07 -4.89
C LEU A 80 15.00 -4.72 -4.63
N LEU A 81 15.03 -6.01 -4.35
CA LEU A 81 13.86 -6.77 -3.95
C LEU A 81 14.09 -7.31 -2.54
N PRO A 82 13.02 -7.49 -1.75
CA PRO A 82 13.07 -8.34 -0.59
C PRO A 82 13.71 -9.68 -0.98
N PRO A 83 14.64 -10.22 -0.17
CA PRO A 83 15.18 -11.54 -0.42
C PRO A 83 14.03 -12.55 -0.48
N ASN A 84 14.25 -13.67 -1.19
CA ASN A 84 13.27 -14.76 -1.29
C ASN A 84 12.59 -14.97 0.06
N PRO A 85 11.26 -15.17 0.09
CA PRO A 85 10.54 -15.23 1.34
C PRO A 85 10.73 -16.59 1.96
N ASP A 86 11.84 -16.68 2.66
CA ASP A 86 12.10 -17.67 3.68
C ASP A 86 11.25 -17.36 4.94
N GLY A 87 10.05 -16.79 4.77
CA GLY A 87 9.11 -16.42 5.83
C GLY A 87 9.41 -15.11 6.56
N ARG A 88 10.38 -14.30 6.12
CA ARG A 88 10.73 -13.03 6.80
C ARG A 88 9.59 -12.01 6.80
N PHE A 89 8.94 -11.82 5.65
CA PHE A 89 7.88 -10.84 5.47
C PHE A 89 6.54 -11.55 5.34
N THR A 90 5.59 -11.12 6.16
CA THR A 90 4.19 -11.57 6.13
C THR A 90 3.27 -10.54 5.48
N LEU A 91 3.76 -9.30 5.31
CA LEU A 91 3.06 -8.20 4.67
C LEU A 91 4.00 -7.43 3.72
N TYR A 92 3.50 -7.23 2.51
CA TYR A 92 4.11 -6.43 1.46
C TYR A 92 3.16 -5.28 1.08
N VAL A 93 3.70 -4.08 0.92
CA VAL A 93 2.96 -2.92 0.43
C VAL A 93 3.69 -2.35 -0.78
N GLY A 94 3.07 -2.43 -1.95
CA GLY A 94 3.59 -1.88 -3.20
C GLY A 94 3.07 -0.47 -3.44
N THR A 95 3.98 0.49 -3.63
CA THR A 95 3.60 1.89 -3.82
C THR A 95 3.24 2.19 -5.28
N GLY A 96 2.61 3.35 -5.49
CA GLY A 96 2.59 3.96 -6.81
C GLY A 96 3.99 4.32 -7.31
N GLY A 97 4.09 4.57 -8.61
CA GLY A 97 5.34 4.91 -9.28
C GLY A 97 5.07 5.41 -10.70
N PRO A 98 6.03 6.07 -11.36
CA PRO A 98 5.91 6.37 -12.79
C PRO A 98 6.06 5.08 -13.60
N GLY A 99 5.76 5.11 -14.90
CA GLY A 99 6.25 4.10 -15.85
C GLY A 99 5.19 3.33 -16.61
N HIS A 100 5.64 2.52 -17.57
CA HIS A 100 4.76 1.61 -18.29
C HIS A 100 4.38 0.41 -17.41
N LEU A 101 3.13 -0.05 -17.49
CA LEU A 101 2.62 -1.18 -16.71
C LEU A 101 2.93 -2.56 -17.32
N ASP A 102 3.37 -2.59 -18.58
CA ASP A 102 4.11 -3.73 -19.14
C ASP A 102 5.61 -3.55 -18.86
N PRO A 103 6.22 -4.37 -17.99
CA PRO A 103 7.64 -4.25 -17.64
C PRO A 103 8.58 -4.41 -18.84
N ARG A 104 8.15 -5.08 -19.91
CA ARG A 104 8.97 -5.25 -21.13
C ARG A 104 9.15 -3.94 -21.88
N LEU A 105 8.22 -3.00 -21.69
CA LEU A 105 8.25 -1.67 -22.30
C LEU A 105 8.89 -0.63 -21.37
N ASN A 106 9.31 -1.02 -20.16
CA ASN A 106 10.19 -0.21 -19.31
C ASN A 106 11.66 -0.38 -19.74
N ASP A 107 11.94 -0.27 -21.04
CA ASP A 107 13.26 -0.51 -21.65
C ASP A 107 14.19 0.73 -21.67
N GLY A 108 13.68 1.89 -21.24
CA GLY A 108 14.40 3.16 -21.24
C GLY A 108 14.35 3.93 -22.57
N THR A 109 13.54 3.50 -23.54
CA THR A 109 13.52 4.09 -24.89
C THR A 109 12.43 5.15 -25.10
N THR A 110 11.30 5.05 -24.39
CA THR A 110 10.23 6.06 -24.40
C THR A 110 10.25 6.91 -23.14
N GLU A 111 9.62 8.09 -23.15
CA GLU A 111 9.61 9.02 -22.00
C GLU A 111 9.10 8.37 -20.70
N TRP A 112 8.19 7.41 -20.81
CA TRP A 112 7.64 6.63 -19.69
C TRP A 112 8.40 5.34 -19.41
N ALA A 113 9.31 4.92 -20.29
CA ALA A 113 10.12 3.72 -20.09
C ALA A 113 11.31 4.04 -19.18
N GLN A 114 11.46 3.31 -18.09
CA GLN A 114 12.43 3.66 -17.03
C GLN A 114 13.64 2.72 -16.94
N GLY A 115 13.84 1.86 -17.93
CA GLY A 115 14.97 0.92 -17.98
C GLY A 115 14.93 -0.19 -16.92
N VAL A 116 13.76 -0.43 -16.32
CA VAL A 116 13.57 -1.38 -15.21
C VAL A 116 12.86 -2.63 -15.70
N ARG A 117 13.45 -3.80 -15.45
CA ARG A 117 12.78 -5.09 -15.66
C ARG A 117 12.21 -5.61 -14.34
N GLU A 118 10.90 -5.52 -14.19
CA GLU A 118 10.18 -6.05 -13.03
C GLU A 118 9.80 -7.52 -13.28
N GLN A 119 10.03 -8.41 -12.32
CA GLN A 119 9.66 -9.84 -12.39
C GLN A 119 8.78 -10.23 -11.19
N PRO A 120 7.69 -11.00 -11.40
CA PRO A 120 6.84 -11.46 -10.31
C PRO A 120 7.50 -12.59 -9.51
N SER A 121 7.14 -12.69 -8.24
CA SER A 121 7.37 -13.87 -7.41
C SER A 121 6.13 -14.12 -6.55
N GLU A 122 5.70 -15.38 -6.43
CA GLU A 122 4.46 -15.77 -5.75
C GLU A 122 4.72 -16.42 -4.40
N HIS A 123 3.93 -16.03 -3.39
CA HIS A 123 4.03 -16.54 -2.03
C HIS A 123 2.66 -16.85 -1.43
N SER A 124 2.48 -18.07 -0.97
CA SER A 124 1.17 -18.61 -0.56
C SER A 124 0.59 -17.98 0.71
N ASN A 125 1.45 -17.47 1.61
CA ASN A 125 1.00 -17.04 2.95
C ASN A 125 1.16 -15.54 3.24
N ALA A 126 1.85 -14.78 2.39
CA ALA A 126 2.04 -13.35 2.62
C ALA A 126 0.84 -12.53 2.13
N ALA A 127 0.52 -11.44 2.82
CA ALA A 127 -0.39 -10.42 2.33
C ALA A 127 0.35 -9.43 1.42
N LEU A 128 -0.31 -8.97 0.36
CA LEU A 128 0.19 -7.96 -0.56
C LEU A 128 -0.91 -6.93 -0.86
N ILE A 129 -0.60 -5.67 -0.61
CA ILE A 129 -1.44 -4.52 -0.96
C ILE A 129 -0.73 -3.71 -2.04
N GLY A 130 -1.29 -3.65 -3.25
CA GLY A 130 -0.71 -2.91 -4.37
C GLY A 130 -1.43 -1.60 -4.67
N ILE A 131 -0.70 -0.49 -4.74
CA ILE A 131 -1.25 0.84 -5.04
C ILE A 131 -0.80 1.31 -6.43
N CYS A 132 -1.73 1.84 -7.22
CA CYS A 132 -1.51 2.48 -8.52
C CYS A 132 -0.60 1.65 -9.45
N HIS A 133 0.69 2.00 -9.60
CA HIS A 133 1.64 1.23 -10.42
C HIS A 133 1.78 -0.22 -9.99
N SER A 134 1.93 -0.50 -8.68
CA SER A 134 2.01 -1.88 -8.19
C SER A 134 0.74 -2.66 -8.50
N PHE A 135 -0.44 -2.05 -8.40
CA PHE A 135 -1.70 -2.68 -8.81
C PHE A 135 -1.70 -3.01 -10.31
N GLY A 136 -1.25 -2.09 -11.16
CA GLY A 136 -1.16 -2.33 -12.59
C GLY A 136 -0.21 -3.47 -12.95
N LEU A 137 0.93 -3.58 -12.28
CA LEU A 137 1.84 -4.72 -12.44
C LEU A 137 1.19 -6.04 -12.00
N MET A 138 0.48 -6.06 -10.87
CA MET A 138 -0.27 -7.24 -10.41
C MET A 138 -1.30 -7.68 -11.46
N CYS A 139 -2.07 -6.75 -12.00
CA CYS A 139 -3.05 -7.02 -13.06
C CYS A 139 -2.39 -7.60 -14.31
N ARG A 140 -1.28 -6.99 -14.74
CA ARG A 140 -0.55 -7.41 -15.94
C ARG A 140 0.07 -8.79 -15.79
N TRP A 141 0.66 -9.10 -14.64
CA TRP A 141 1.29 -10.39 -14.38
C TRP A 141 0.28 -11.52 -14.19
N ALA A 142 -0.86 -11.24 -13.55
CA ALA A 142 -1.95 -12.19 -13.45
C ALA A 142 -2.66 -12.43 -14.79
N GLY A 143 -2.45 -11.57 -15.79
CA GLY A 143 -3.08 -11.68 -17.10
C GLY A 143 -4.57 -11.33 -17.10
N VAL A 144 -5.05 -10.60 -16.09
CA VAL A 144 -6.48 -10.30 -15.90
C VAL A 144 -6.90 -8.98 -16.56
N ALA A 145 -5.98 -8.03 -16.67
CA ALA A 145 -6.23 -6.77 -17.34
C ALA A 145 -5.01 -6.29 -18.12
N ARG A 146 -5.28 -5.64 -19.25
CA ARG A 146 -4.26 -5.00 -20.08
C ARG A 146 -4.18 -3.50 -19.79
N PRO A 147 -2.96 -2.93 -19.76
CA PRO A 147 -2.80 -1.49 -19.63
C PRO A 147 -3.13 -0.79 -20.95
N VAL A 148 -3.89 0.30 -20.89
CA VAL A 148 -4.22 1.18 -22.00
C VAL A 148 -3.82 2.60 -21.65
N LEU A 149 -2.96 3.19 -22.47
CA LEU A 149 -2.52 4.57 -22.30
C LEU A 149 -3.71 5.52 -22.46
N ARG A 150 -3.93 6.41 -21.49
CA ARG A 150 -4.94 7.46 -21.60
C ARG A 150 -4.46 8.57 -22.53
N GLY A 151 -5.39 9.17 -23.28
CA GLY A 151 -5.10 10.36 -24.07
C GLY A 151 -4.72 11.57 -23.21
N GLU A 152 -5.30 11.64 -22.00
CA GLU A 152 -4.96 12.62 -20.98
C GLU A 152 -4.74 11.92 -19.64
N LYS A 153 -3.74 12.39 -18.90
CA LYS A 153 -3.43 11.87 -17.57
C LYS A 153 -4.60 12.12 -16.62
N SER A 154 -5.07 11.07 -15.95
CA SER A 154 -6.05 11.19 -14.90
C SER A 154 -5.43 11.88 -13.69
N SER A 155 -6.09 12.90 -13.13
CA SER A 155 -5.61 13.64 -11.96
C SER A 155 -6.77 14.26 -11.19
N GLY A 156 -6.73 14.17 -9.86
CA GLY A 156 -7.69 14.84 -8.97
C GLY A 156 -8.62 13.87 -8.26
N LEU A 157 -9.81 14.33 -7.89
CA LEU A 157 -10.80 13.53 -7.18
C LEU A 157 -11.87 13.02 -8.15
N LEU A 158 -11.80 11.72 -8.47
CA LEU A 158 -12.69 11.08 -9.43
C LEU A 158 -13.73 10.19 -8.76
N SER A 159 -14.79 9.86 -9.49
CA SER A 159 -15.78 8.89 -9.06
C SER A 159 -15.35 7.50 -9.49
N ASN A 160 -15.62 6.51 -8.65
CA ASN A 160 -15.58 5.09 -8.96
C ASN A 160 -16.87 4.44 -8.50
N VAL A 161 -17.10 3.19 -8.92
CA VAL A 161 -18.24 2.38 -8.51
C VAL A 161 -17.81 1.01 -8.02
N LEU A 162 -18.39 0.56 -6.91
CA LEU A 162 -18.26 -0.82 -6.46
C LEU A 162 -19.03 -1.75 -7.41
N SER A 163 -18.39 -2.85 -7.80
CA SER A 163 -19.07 -3.92 -8.54
C SER A 163 -20.03 -4.68 -7.63
N ASP A 164 -20.86 -5.56 -8.21
CA ASP A 164 -21.65 -6.51 -7.43
C ASP A 164 -20.78 -7.42 -6.54
N ALA A 165 -19.62 -7.85 -7.04
CA ALA A 165 -18.68 -8.64 -6.24
C ALA A 165 -18.08 -7.80 -5.09
N GLY A 166 -17.79 -6.52 -5.32
CA GLY A 166 -17.34 -5.60 -4.27
C GLY A 166 -18.39 -5.39 -3.17
N MET A 167 -19.65 -5.19 -3.56
CA MET A 167 -20.76 -5.05 -2.62
C MET A 167 -21.05 -6.32 -1.81
N GLN A 168 -20.84 -7.50 -2.40
CA GLN A 168 -21.05 -8.80 -1.75
C GLN A 168 -19.83 -9.30 -0.98
N HIS A 169 -18.68 -8.65 -1.14
CA HIS A 169 -17.43 -9.05 -0.50
C HIS A 169 -17.53 -8.94 1.04
N PRO A 170 -17.02 -9.92 1.82
CA PRO A 170 -17.11 -9.90 3.29
C PRO A 170 -16.58 -8.61 3.94
N TRP A 171 -15.39 -8.16 3.51
CA TRP A 171 -14.86 -6.83 3.87
C TRP A 171 -15.57 -5.65 3.19
N PHE A 172 -15.55 -5.55 1.85
CA PHE A 172 -16.04 -4.36 1.13
C PHE A 172 -17.56 -4.13 1.17
N SER A 173 -18.38 -5.12 1.58
CA SER A 173 -19.80 -4.89 1.91
C SER A 173 -19.99 -3.90 3.08
N ARG A 174 -18.98 -3.76 3.95
CA ARG A 174 -18.95 -2.72 4.99
C ARG A 174 -18.74 -1.34 4.39
N PHE A 175 -17.85 -1.24 3.39
CA PHE A 175 -17.63 -0.02 2.64
C PHE A 175 -18.89 0.40 1.89
N ALA A 176 -19.50 -0.52 1.14
CA ALA A 176 -20.79 -0.31 0.48
C ALA A 176 -21.84 0.25 1.46
N ARG A 177 -22.01 -0.36 2.64
CA ARG A 177 -22.98 0.16 3.64
C ARG A 177 -22.67 1.56 4.17
N ALA A 178 -21.42 2.02 4.09
CA ALA A 178 -21.02 3.36 4.49
C ALA A 178 -21.20 4.41 3.39
N LEU A 179 -21.40 3.99 2.13
CA LEU A 179 -21.64 4.88 1.00
C LEU A 179 -23.12 5.30 0.91
N PRO A 180 -23.42 6.54 0.47
CA PRO A 180 -24.81 7.06 0.42
C PRO A 180 -25.78 6.21 -0.41
N ASP A 181 -25.31 5.63 -1.51
CA ASP A 181 -26.08 4.80 -2.43
C ASP A 181 -25.57 3.36 -2.52
N HIS A 182 -24.70 2.99 -1.59
CA HIS A 182 -24.03 1.70 -1.50
C HIS A 182 -23.06 1.33 -2.61
N ARG A 183 -22.76 2.24 -3.54
CA ARG A 183 -21.98 1.91 -4.75
C ARG A 183 -20.92 2.94 -5.08
N HIS A 184 -21.28 4.21 -5.13
CA HIS A 184 -20.40 5.24 -5.68
C HIS A 184 -19.52 5.85 -4.59
N PHE A 185 -18.24 5.97 -4.91
CA PHE A 185 -17.24 6.52 -4.00
C PHE A 185 -16.25 7.41 -4.74
N ARG A 186 -15.57 8.29 -4.00
CA ARG A 186 -14.56 9.19 -4.57
C ARG A 186 -13.16 8.70 -4.27
N VAL A 187 -12.28 8.85 -5.25
CA VAL A 187 -10.88 8.43 -5.16
C VAL A 187 -9.94 9.55 -5.58
N ILE A 188 -8.78 9.64 -4.93
CA ILE A 188 -7.68 10.46 -5.44
C ILE A 188 -6.96 9.68 -6.53
N ASP A 189 -6.94 10.22 -7.74
CA ASP A 189 -6.35 9.58 -8.91
C ASP A 189 -5.20 10.43 -9.47
N ASN A 190 -4.21 9.74 -10.04
CA ASN A 190 -3.02 10.32 -10.67
C ASN A 190 -2.39 9.33 -11.68
N ARG A 191 -3.20 8.61 -12.45
CA ARG A 191 -2.75 7.54 -13.36
C ARG A 191 -2.63 7.95 -14.82
N LEU A 192 -1.71 7.29 -15.52
CA LEU A 192 -1.50 7.42 -16.96
C LEU A 192 -2.14 6.27 -17.77
N PHE A 193 -2.40 5.14 -17.12
CA PHE A 193 -2.93 3.95 -17.76
C PHE A 193 -4.25 3.51 -17.12
N ASP A 194 -5.21 3.17 -17.96
CA ASP A 194 -6.36 2.37 -17.57
C ASP A 194 -6.00 0.90 -17.61
N LEU A 195 -6.62 0.13 -16.72
CA LEU A 195 -6.51 -1.31 -16.69
C LEU A 195 -7.82 -1.86 -17.24
N ILE A 196 -7.82 -2.24 -18.50
CA ILE A 196 -9.00 -2.77 -19.16
C ILE A 196 -9.07 -4.26 -18.87
N LEU A 197 -10.13 -4.68 -18.18
CA LEU A 197 -10.39 -6.06 -17.84
C LEU A 197 -10.60 -6.87 -19.13
N ASP A 198 -9.80 -7.92 -19.33
CA ASP A 198 -9.92 -8.81 -20.49
C ASP A 198 -10.67 -10.10 -20.10
N ASP A 199 -10.25 -10.73 -19.00
CA ASP A 199 -10.88 -11.89 -18.37
C ASP A 199 -10.68 -11.78 -16.85
N THR A 200 -11.71 -12.12 -16.07
CA THR A 200 -11.58 -12.17 -14.61
C THR A 200 -10.59 -13.22 -14.17
N GLY A 201 -10.38 -14.33 -14.90
CA GLY A 201 -9.40 -15.36 -14.54
C GLY A 201 -9.57 -15.92 -13.12
N GLY A 202 -10.76 -15.82 -12.53
CA GLY A 202 -11.04 -16.20 -11.14
C GLY A 202 -10.71 -15.15 -10.06
N VAL A 203 -10.27 -13.94 -10.44
CA VAL A 203 -10.10 -12.83 -9.50
C VAL A 203 -11.42 -12.12 -9.22
N ASN A 204 -11.57 -11.56 -8.01
CA ASN A 204 -12.74 -10.78 -7.66
C ASN A 204 -12.53 -9.33 -8.12
N CYS A 205 -13.31 -8.90 -9.10
CA CYS A 205 -13.34 -7.52 -9.56
C CYS A 205 -14.13 -6.67 -8.58
N LEU A 206 -13.48 -5.79 -7.81
CA LEU A 206 -14.13 -5.09 -6.69
C LEU A 206 -14.73 -3.75 -7.09
N ALA A 207 -14.12 -3.03 -8.03
CA ALA A 207 -14.57 -1.70 -8.45
C ALA A 207 -14.11 -1.35 -9.86
N PHE A 208 -14.84 -0.41 -10.49
CA PHE A 208 -14.61 0.15 -11.82
C PHE A 208 -14.60 1.68 -11.78
N GLU A 209 -14.18 2.32 -12.88
CA GLU A 209 -14.24 3.78 -13.06
C GLU A 209 -15.69 4.28 -13.11
N ASP A 210 -16.58 3.55 -13.77
CA ASP A 210 -18.02 3.82 -13.82
C ASP A 210 -18.82 2.51 -14.06
N GLU A 211 -20.15 2.58 -14.12
CA GLU A 211 -21.04 1.41 -14.18
C GLU A 211 -20.93 0.59 -15.47
N ASP A 212 -20.60 1.24 -16.59
CA ASP A 212 -20.53 0.61 -17.91
C ASP A 212 -19.08 0.34 -18.36
N SER A 213 -18.11 0.77 -17.54
CA SER A 213 -16.69 0.71 -17.86
C SER A 213 -16.08 -0.65 -17.58
N THR A 214 -15.22 -1.09 -18.50
CA THR A 214 -14.31 -2.22 -18.30
C THR A 214 -13.00 -1.81 -17.62
N ALA A 215 -12.81 -0.52 -17.31
CA ALA A 215 -11.62 -0.01 -16.63
C ALA A 215 -11.69 -0.33 -15.13
N VAL A 216 -10.99 -1.39 -14.74
CA VAL A 216 -10.98 -1.88 -13.37
C VAL A 216 -10.11 -1.01 -12.47
N THR A 217 -10.62 -0.68 -11.29
CA THR A 217 -9.95 0.21 -10.33
C THR A 217 -9.57 -0.50 -9.04
N MET A 218 -10.13 -1.68 -8.76
CA MET A 218 -9.78 -2.53 -7.61
C MET A 218 -9.98 -4.02 -7.94
N LEU A 219 -9.01 -4.87 -7.56
CA LEU A 219 -9.09 -6.33 -7.68
C LEU A 219 -8.59 -7.03 -6.41
N GLU A 220 -9.25 -8.13 -6.03
CA GLU A 220 -8.74 -9.11 -5.08
C GLU A 220 -8.33 -10.40 -5.83
N PHE A 221 -7.06 -10.79 -5.67
CA PHE A 221 -6.45 -11.99 -6.26
C PHE A 221 -6.49 -13.18 -5.31
N ALA A 222 -6.47 -12.94 -4.00
CA ALA A 222 -6.57 -13.98 -3.00
C ALA A 222 -7.16 -13.45 -1.69
N ARG A 223 -7.97 -14.29 -1.04
CA ARG A 223 -8.51 -14.02 0.29
C ARG A 223 -7.64 -14.64 1.38
N ASP A 224 -7.76 -14.14 2.60
CA ASP A 224 -7.14 -14.74 3.78
C ASP A 224 -7.75 -16.13 4.11
N SER A 225 -7.11 -16.85 5.03
CA SER A 225 -7.55 -18.20 5.41
C SER A 225 -8.90 -18.24 6.13
N ARG A 226 -9.39 -17.09 6.62
CA ARG A 226 -10.70 -16.95 7.26
C ARG A 226 -11.81 -16.63 6.26
N GLY A 227 -11.46 -16.28 5.04
CA GLY A 227 -12.42 -15.89 4.02
C GLY A 227 -13.05 -14.51 4.27
N GLU A 228 -12.41 -13.65 5.07
CA GLU A 228 -12.96 -12.33 5.46
C GLU A 228 -12.21 -11.18 4.78
N MET A 229 -10.87 -11.20 4.83
CA MET A 229 -10.03 -10.08 4.40
C MET A 229 -9.30 -10.37 3.09
N PRO A 230 -9.20 -9.37 2.18
CA PRO A 230 -8.43 -9.53 0.96
C PRO A 230 -6.93 -9.63 1.30
N ARG A 231 -6.32 -10.78 1.02
CA ARG A 231 -4.90 -11.06 1.29
C ARG A 231 -3.99 -10.50 0.22
N VAL A 232 -4.32 -10.72 -1.04
CA VAL A 232 -3.58 -10.18 -2.19
C VAL A 232 -4.56 -9.35 -2.98
N PHE A 233 -4.43 -8.04 -2.92
CA PHE A 233 -5.34 -7.13 -3.59
C PHE A 233 -4.66 -5.82 -3.94
N GLY A 234 -5.29 -5.04 -4.82
CA GLY A 234 -4.75 -3.73 -5.17
C GLY A 234 -5.81 -2.78 -5.66
N MET A 235 -5.41 -1.52 -5.80
CA MET A 235 -6.22 -0.45 -6.32
C MET A 235 -5.44 0.50 -7.21
N ASN A 236 -6.08 1.07 -8.22
CA ASN A 236 -5.46 1.97 -9.19
C ASN A 236 -5.33 3.42 -8.70
N HIS A 237 -6.05 3.77 -7.63
CA HIS A 237 -6.06 5.09 -7.03
C HIS A 237 -5.06 5.20 -5.86
N HIS A 238 -5.00 6.36 -5.22
CA HIS A 238 -4.04 6.71 -4.17
C HIS A 238 -4.69 6.87 -2.78
N PRO A 239 -5.15 5.78 -2.15
CA PRO A 239 -5.79 5.83 -0.83
C PRO A 239 -4.81 6.14 0.31
N GLU A 240 -3.50 6.08 0.06
CA GLU A 240 -2.47 6.53 0.99
C GLU A 240 -2.46 8.05 1.18
N ILE A 241 -3.08 8.80 0.26
CA ILE A 241 -3.22 10.25 0.33
C ILE A 241 -4.55 10.56 1.05
N ILE A 242 -4.50 10.48 2.38
CA ILE A 242 -5.70 10.39 3.23
C ILE A 242 -6.44 11.73 3.33
N ASP A 243 -5.70 12.76 3.76
CA ASP A 243 -6.25 14.06 4.06
C ASP A 243 -5.25 15.19 3.88
N ARG A 244 -5.79 16.41 3.84
CA ARG A 244 -5.02 17.61 3.56
C ARG A 244 -3.91 17.84 4.57
N GLU A 245 -4.19 17.69 5.86
CA GLU A 245 -3.23 17.97 6.94
C GLU A 245 -2.01 17.04 6.82
N HIS A 246 -2.26 15.75 6.63
CA HIS A 246 -1.24 14.75 6.45
C HIS A 246 -0.36 15.06 5.23
N VAL A 247 -0.98 15.35 4.09
CA VAL A 247 -0.25 15.63 2.85
C VAL A 247 0.58 16.91 2.99
N LEU A 248 0.03 17.97 3.57
CA LEU A 248 0.77 19.22 3.81
C LEU A 248 1.96 18.99 4.75
N GLN A 249 1.81 18.18 5.80
CA GLN A 249 2.93 17.84 6.68
C GLN A 249 4.07 17.14 5.91
N VAL A 250 3.75 16.14 5.08
CA VAL A 250 4.76 15.46 4.25
C VAL A 250 5.42 16.43 3.28
N LEU A 251 4.66 17.34 2.66
CA LEU A 251 5.20 18.37 1.76
C LEU A 251 6.13 19.33 2.50
N ASP A 252 5.77 19.74 3.72
CA ASP A 252 6.59 20.61 4.57
C ASP A 252 7.90 19.94 4.97
N GLU A 253 7.87 18.68 5.39
CA GLU A 253 9.06 17.90 5.74
C GLU A 253 10.01 17.79 4.53
N LYS A 254 9.48 17.51 3.33
CA LYS A 254 10.29 17.45 2.11
C LYS A 254 10.93 18.77 1.74
N ARG A 255 10.17 19.86 1.88
CA ARG A 255 10.67 21.21 1.66
C ARG A 255 11.77 21.55 2.66
N ALA A 256 11.56 21.26 3.94
CA ALA A 256 12.55 21.50 5.00
C ALA A 256 13.85 20.71 4.78
N HIS A 257 13.75 19.51 4.21
CA HIS A 257 14.91 18.68 3.86
C HIS A 257 15.55 19.02 2.51
N GLY A 258 15.01 19.98 1.75
CA GLY A 258 15.53 20.35 0.43
C GLY A 258 15.32 19.28 -0.65
N GLU A 259 14.42 18.33 -0.45
CA GLU A 259 14.09 17.27 -1.42
C GLU A 259 13.30 17.80 -2.62
N VAL A 260 12.64 18.96 -2.45
CA VAL A 260 11.77 19.58 -3.45
C VAL A 260 12.01 21.08 -3.54
N THR A 261 11.69 21.66 -4.70
CA THR A 261 11.76 23.11 -4.89
C THR A 261 10.54 23.80 -4.28
N GLU A 262 10.68 25.08 -3.91
CA GLU A 262 9.55 25.90 -3.42
C GLU A 262 8.39 25.95 -4.43
N ARG A 263 8.71 25.98 -5.73
CA ARG A 263 7.70 25.92 -6.80
C ARG A 263 6.93 24.61 -6.75
N TRP A 264 7.64 23.48 -6.68
CA TRP A 264 7.01 22.15 -6.61
C TRP A 264 6.13 22.01 -5.36
N TYR A 265 6.62 22.52 -4.22
CA TYR A 265 5.86 22.57 -2.97
C TYR A 265 4.53 23.33 -3.14
N ARG A 266 4.58 24.57 -3.65
CA ARG A 266 3.38 25.41 -3.80
C ARG A 266 2.36 24.78 -4.75
N GLU A 267 2.80 24.34 -5.92
CA GLU A 267 1.92 23.70 -6.91
C GLU A 267 1.15 22.52 -6.30
N ARG A 268 1.80 21.71 -5.45
CA ARG A 268 1.17 20.57 -4.78
C ARG A 268 0.32 20.97 -3.58
N ALA A 269 0.80 21.88 -2.74
CA ALA A 269 0.06 22.35 -1.58
C ALA A 269 -1.27 23.01 -1.98
N ASP A 270 -1.25 23.83 -3.04
CA ASP A 270 -2.45 24.48 -3.59
C ASP A 270 -3.43 23.43 -4.14
N THR A 271 -2.92 22.52 -4.97
CA THR A 271 -3.74 21.43 -5.55
C THR A 271 -4.40 20.58 -4.47
N MET A 272 -3.67 20.19 -3.42
CA MET A 272 -4.21 19.38 -2.33
C MET A 272 -5.19 20.16 -1.46
N THR A 273 -4.92 21.45 -1.26
CA THR A 273 -5.83 22.33 -0.53
C THR A 273 -7.16 22.43 -1.24
N ASP A 274 -7.19 22.56 -2.56
CA ASP A 274 -8.42 22.68 -3.33
C ASP A 274 -9.17 21.35 -3.44
N LEU A 275 -8.45 20.23 -3.60
CA LEU A 275 -9.06 18.91 -3.76
C LEU A 275 -9.68 18.38 -2.46
N LEU A 276 -9.04 18.60 -1.32
CA LEU A 276 -9.39 17.99 -0.03
C LEU A 276 -10.06 19.00 0.90
N GLN A 277 -11.33 19.32 0.60
CA GLN A 277 -12.18 20.17 1.43
C GLN A 277 -13.59 19.59 1.60
N GLY A 278 -14.17 19.79 2.78
CA GLY A 278 -15.58 19.48 3.05
C GLY A 278 -15.94 18.02 2.74
N GLU A 279 -16.93 17.82 1.87
CA GLU A 279 -17.39 16.49 1.49
C GLU A 279 -16.32 15.67 0.74
N ASN A 280 -15.47 16.32 -0.05
CA ASN A 280 -14.40 15.65 -0.79
C ASN A 280 -13.38 15.01 0.16
N GLU A 281 -12.98 15.74 1.21
CA GLU A 281 -12.08 15.21 2.23
C GLU A 281 -12.73 14.05 2.99
N ARG A 282 -14.00 14.19 3.37
CA ARG A 282 -14.76 13.12 4.04
C ARG A 282 -14.81 11.85 3.19
N GLN A 283 -15.12 11.97 1.90
CA GLN A 283 -15.18 10.82 0.99
C GLN A 283 -13.79 10.20 0.75
N SER A 284 -12.75 11.03 0.60
CA SER A 284 -11.36 10.56 0.48
C SER A 284 -10.97 9.73 1.70
N ARG A 285 -11.19 10.24 2.92
CA ARG A 285 -10.92 9.51 4.17
C ARG A 285 -11.70 8.18 4.24
N LEU A 286 -12.96 8.19 3.84
CA LEU A 286 -13.80 6.98 3.85
C LEU A 286 -13.24 5.92 2.89
N THR A 287 -12.89 6.31 1.66
CA THR A 287 -12.24 5.42 0.70
C THR A 287 -10.92 4.89 1.25
N SER A 288 -10.01 5.79 1.69
CA SER A 288 -8.72 5.43 2.26
C SER A 288 -8.84 4.40 3.39
N GLU A 289 -9.82 4.60 4.27
CA GLU A 289 -10.08 3.72 5.40
C GLU A 289 -10.41 2.29 4.94
N TYR A 290 -11.31 2.12 3.97
CA TYR A 290 -11.75 0.79 3.54
C TYR A 290 -10.83 0.12 2.53
N THR A 291 -10.14 0.88 1.68
CA THR A 291 -9.31 0.32 0.61
C THR A 291 -7.85 0.15 1.00
N PHE A 292 -7.37 0.83 2.04
CA PHE A 292 -5.96 0.75 2.44
C PHE A 292 -5.76 0.65 3.96
N LEU A 293 -6.22 1.63 4.73
CA LEU A 293 -5.80 1.76 6.13
C LEU A 293 -6.33 0.64 7.01
N ALA A 294 -7.60 0.27 6.92
CA ALA A 294 -8.14 -0.81 7.74
C ALA A 294 -7.61 -2.21 7.33
N PRO A 295 -7.49 -2.56 6.03
CA PRO A 295 -6.75 -3.76 5.62
C PRO A 295 -5.30 -3.78 6.14
N LEU A 296 -4.59 -2.65 6.07
CA LEU A 296 -3.24 -2.54 6.60
C LEU A 296 -3.20 -2.78 8.11
N ARG A 297 -4.07 -2.11 8.88
CA ARG A 297 -4.20 -2.29 10.33
C ARG A 297 -4.55 -3.73 10.71
N HIS A 298 -5.41 -4.38 9.93
CA HIS A 298 -5.74 -5.80 10.14
C HIS A 298 -4.49 -6.67 10.08
N TYR A 299 -3.72 -6.58 8.99
CA TYR A 299 -2.53 -7.42 8.83
C TYR A 299 -1.43 -7.07 9.83
N VAL A 300 -1.19 -5.79 10.11
CA VAL A 300 -0.23 -5.39 11.15
C VAL A 300 -0.65 -5.94 12.51
N SER A 301 -1.93 -5.79 12.90
CA SER A 301 -2.43 -6.30 14.17
C SER A 301 -2.35 -7.83 14.26
N GLN A 302 -2.61 -8.55 13.16
CA GLN A 302 -2.46 -10.00 13.11
C GLN A 302 -1.01 -10.43 13.36
N ILE A 303 -0.04 -9.79 12.68
CA ILE A 303 1.39 -10.09 12.83
C ILE A 303 1.84 -9.82 14.27
N VAL A 304 1.37 -8.72 14.86
CA VAL A 304 1.66 -8.39 16.26
C VAL A 304 1.03 -9.42 17.21
N ALA A 305 -0.23 -9.79 17.01
CA ALA A 305 -0.91 -10.77 17.86
C ALA A 305 -0.23 -12.15 17.82
N GLU A 306 0.18 -12.62 16.63
CA GLU A 306 0.89 -13.90 16.47
C GLU A 306 2.24 -13.90 17.22
N ARG A 307 2.96 -12.78 17.21
CA ARG A 307 4.30 -12.68 17.82
C ARG A 307 4.29 -12.35 19.31
N CYS A 308 3.47 -11.38 19.72
CA CYS A 308 3.36 -10.92 21.10
C CYS A 308 2.46 -11.85 21.93
N GLY A 309 1.34 -12.32 21.38
CA GLY A 309 0.46 -13.28 22.05
C GLY A 309 1.12 -14.64 22.28
N GLY A 310 1.96 -15.09 21.34
CA GLY A 310 2.78 -16.31 21.51
C GLY A 310 3.85 -16.16 22.60
N ARG A 311 4.38 -14.96 22.82
CA ARG A 311 5.39 -14.68 23.87
C ARG A 311 4.78 -14.47 25.25
N LEU A 312 3.60 -13.86 25.36
CA LEU A 312 2.81 -13.80 26.60
C LEU A 312 2.51 -15.21 27.14
N LEU A 313 2.18 -16.16 26.26
CA LEU A 313 1.97 -17.56 26.63
C LEU A 313 3.27 -18.33 26.92
N ALA A 314 4.39 -17.97 26.29
CA ALA A 314 5.69 -18.59 26.54
C ALA A 314 6.33 -18.11 27.87
N GLY A 315 6.13 -16.84 28.24
CA GLY A 315 6.57 -16.29 29.53
C GLY A 315 5.87 -16.98 30.71
N LEU A 316 4.56 -17.23 30.60
CA LEU A 316 3.79 -17.99 31.60
C LEU A 316 4.20 -19.47 31.72
N ARG A 317 4.85 -20.05 30.69
CA ARG A 317 5.37 -21.43 30.74
C ARG A 317 6.79 -21.51 31.30
N ALA A 318 7.55 -20.41 31.30
CA ALA A 318 8.91 -20.36 31.82
C ALA A 318 8.98 -20.17 33.35
N GLU A 319 7.87 -19.84 34.00
CA GLU A 319 7.75 -19.69 35.47
C GLU A 319 7.16 -20.93 36.18
N SER A 320 7.38 -22.14 35.65
CA SER A 320 7.15 -23.35 36.45
C SER A 320 8.36 -23.57 37.38
N PRO A 321 8.19 -23.58 38.71
CA PRO A 321 9.31 -23.79 39.63
C PRO A 321 9.89 -25.20 39.42
N PRO A 322 11.19 -25.40 39.71
CA PRO A 322 11.82 -26.70 39.52
C PRO A 322 11.15 -27.74 40.43
N PRO A 323 11.03 -29.00 39.96
CA PRO A 323 10.46 -30.07 40.78
C PRO A 323 11.37 -30.32 42.00
N HIS A 324 10.76 -30.34 43.17
CA HIS A 324 11.37 -30.71 44.44
C HIS A 324 11.67 -32.21 44.53
#